data_AF-A0A1D8TZ49-F1
#
_entry.id   AF-A0A1D8TZ49-F1
#
_cell.length_a   1.000
_cell.length_b   1.000
_cell.length_c   1.000
_cell.angle_alpha   90.00
_cell.angle_beta   90.00
_cell.angle_gamma   90.00
#
_symmetry.space_group_name_H-M   'P 1'
#
loop_
_entity.id
_entity.type
_entity.pdbx_description
1 polymer ?
#
loop_
_entity_poly.entity_id
_entity_poly.type
_entity_poly.pdbx_seq_one_letter_code
_entity_poly.pdbx_strand_id
1 'polypeptide(L)'
;MKAHKDYDLMTVILMDKPGLEVFWDEQWHDVNPQPGYGVLFLSETLEKMLGGKINSSIHGVSIPDEERISIGVFKGPNTNIPIRDYINDQILFDSHEQCLEHYRQLFRGE
;
A
#
# COMPACT_ATOMS: atom_id res chain seq x y z
N MET A 1 6.79 -4.39 -11.37
CA MET A 1 6.94 -4.48 -9.89
C MET A 1 6.17 -5.71 -9.45
N LYS A 2 6.73 -6.58 -8.59
CA LYS A 2 6.03 -7.81 -8.16
C LYS A 2 4.74 -7.48 -7.40
N ALA A 3 3.83 -8.45 -7.33
CA ALA A 3 2.60 -8.34 -6.53
C ALA A 3 2.96 -8.13 -5.06
N HIS A 4 2.40 -7.10 -4.43
CA HIS A 4 2.65 -6.76 -3.03
C HIS A 4 1.51 -5.93 -2.45
N LYS A 5 1.59 -5.64 -1.16
CA LYS A 5 0.81 -4.61 -0.48
C LYS A 5 1.75 -3.51 -0.02
N ASP A 6 1.29 -2.26 -0.05
CA ASP A 6 2.02 -1.16 0.57
C ASP A 6 1.90 -1.25 2.09
N TYR A 7 3.00 -0.94 2.79
CA TYR A 7 3.05 -1.05 4.24
C TYR A 7 2.77 0.27 4.98
N ASP A 8 2.78 1.42 4.32
CA ASP A 8 2.55 2.74 4.93
C ASP A 8 1.08 2.95 5.37
N LEU A 9 0.57 4.18 5.50
CA LEU A 9 -0.87 4.43 5.73
C LEU A 9 -1.66 4.48 4.42
N MET A 10 -1.14 5.22 3.44
CA MET A 10 -1.76 5.38 2.14
C MET A 10 -0.72 5.78 1.09
N THR A 11 -1.03 5.45 -0.16
CA THR A 11 -0.22 5.79 -1.32
C THR A 11 -1.08 6.44 -2.38
N VAL A 12 -0.61 7.53 -2.98
CA VAL A 12 -1.20 8.11 -4.19
C VAL A 12 -0.28 7.84 -5.37
N ILE A 13 -0.80 7.22 -6.42
CA ILE A 13 -0.07 6.93 -7.65
C ILE A 13 -0.59 7.80 -8.77
N LEU A 14 0.31 8.58 -9.38
CA LEU A 14 0.11 9.26 -10.66
C LEU A 14 0.83 8.45 -11.73
N MET A 15 0.18 8.14 -12.84
CA MET A 15 0.79 7.35 -13.93
C MET A 15 0.30 7.82 -15.29
N ASP A 16 1.16 7.72 -16.29
CA ASP A 16 0.87 8.18 -17.66
C ASP A 16 0.22 7.11 -18.53
N LYS A 17 0.52 5.82 -18.29
CA LYS A 17 0.03 4.68 -19.06
C LYS A 17 -0.50 3.52 -18.18
N PRO A 18 -1.33 2.62 -18.74
CA PRO A 18 -1.78 1.38 -18.09
C PRO A 18 -0.64 0.47 -17.62
N GLY A 19 -1.00 -0.58 -16.87
CA GLY A 19 -0.07 -1.61 -16.40
C GLY A 19 -0.04 -1.78 -14.88
N LEU A 20 -0.70 -0.90 -14.12
CA LEU A 20 -1.01 -1.14 -12.71
C LEU A 20 -2.23 -2.07 -12.64
N GLU A 21 -2.12 -3.14 -11.87
CA GLU A 21 -3.18 -4.12 -11.66
C GLU A 21 -3.44 -4.32 -10.17
N VAL A 22 -4.70 -4.59 -9.81
CA VAL A 22 -5.12 -4.91 -8.44
C VAL A 22 -5.77 -6.27 -8.40
N PHE A 23 -5.47 -7.05 -7.37
CA PHE A 23 -6.08 -8.36 -7.16
C PHE A 23 -7.28 -8.24 -6.23
N TRP A 24 -8.46 -8.54 -6.74
CA TRP A 24 -9.74 -8.50 -6.01
C TRP A 24 -10.71 -9.52 -6.59
N ASP A 25 -11.46 -10.22 -5.73
CA ASP A 25 -12.35 -11.32 -6.10
C ASP A 25 -11.64 -12.39 -6.96
N GLU A 26 -10.47 -12.84 -6.46
CA GLU A 26 -9.67 -13.92 -7.04
C GLU A 26 -9.15 -13.67 -8.47
N GLN A 27 -9.21 -12.42 -8.94
CA GLN A 27 -8.78 -12.04 -10.27
C GLN A 27 -8.01 -10.71 -10.27
N TRP A 28 -7.17 -10.53 -11.28
CA TRP A 28 -6.46 -9.27 -11.53
C TRP A 28 -7.34 -8.33 -12.35
N HIS A 29 -7.37 -7.06 -11.95
CA HIS A 29 -8.09 -5.99 -12.64
C HIS A 29 -7.15 -4.86 -13.00
N ASP A 30 -7.28 -4.34 -14.21
CA ASP A 30 -6.53 -3.17 -14.66
C ASP A 30 -6.98 -1.91 -13.92
N VAL A 31 -6.00 -1.12 -13.47
CA VAL A 31 -6.22 0.25 -13.03
C VAL A 31 -5.67 1.19 -14.10
N ASN A 32 -6.58 1.74 -14.89
CA ASN A 32 -6.22 2.62 -16.00
C ASN A 32 -6.10 4.08 -15.53
N PRO A 33 -5.05 4.82 -15.97
CA PRO A 33 -4.91 6.23 -15.62
C PRO A 33 -6.08 7.04 -16.18
N GLN A 34 -6.54 8.02 -15.39
CA GLN A 34 -7.54 8.99 -15.82
C GLN A 34 -6.90 10.39 -15.81
N PRO A 35 -7.04 11.18 -16.89
CA PRO A 35 -6.47 12.52 -16.96
C PRO A 35 -6.88 13.40 -15.78
N GLY A 36 -5.91 13.90 -15.01
CA GLY A 36 -6.14 14.75 -13.84
C GLY A 36 -6.44 14.01 -12.52
N TYR A 37 -6.37 12.68 -12.50
CA TYR A 37 -6.62 11.88 -11.31
C TYR A 37 -5.40 11.04 -10.92
N GLY A 38 -5.31 10.78 -9.61
CA GLY A 38 -4.40 9.77 -9.06
C GLY A 38 -5.18 8.59 -8.48
N VAL A 39 -4.52 7.45 -8.36
CA VAL A 39 -5.06 6.25 -7.72
C VAL A 39 -4.65 6.28 -6.25
N LEU A 40 -5.61 6.14 -5.34
CA LEU A 40 -5.36 6.06 -3.90
C LEU A 40 -5.41 4.60 -3.46
N PHE A 41 -4.32 4.12 -2.85
CA PHE A 41 -4.26 2.86 -2.13
C PHE A 41 -4.31 3.10 -0.63
N LEU A 42 -5.07 2.24 0.07
CA LEU A 42 -5.01 2.10 1.51
C LEU A 42 -4.07 0.94 1.84
N SER A 43 -3.19 1.17 2.79
CA SER A 43 -2.03 0.32 3.04
C SER A 43 -2.17 -0.51 4.33
N GLU A 44 -1.31 -1.49 4.53
CA GLU A 44 -1.44 -2.47 5.62
C GLU A 44 -1.42 -1.84 7.01
N THR A 45 -0.64 -0.78 7.25
CA THR A 45 -0.63 -0.13 8.57
C THR A 45 -1.99 0.51 8.86
N LEU A 46 -2.64 1.14 7.87
CA LEU A 46 -3.97 1.72 8.07
C LEU A 46 -5.04 0.65 8.29
N GLU A 47 -4.98 -0.48 7.57
CA GLU A 47 -5.84 -1.63 7.80
C GLU A 47 -5.76 -2.12 9.27
N LYS A 48 -4.55 -2.32 9.78
CA LYS A 48 -4.33 -2.72 11.17
C LYS A 48 -4.80 -1.65 12.16
N MET A 49 -4.54 -0.38 11.88
CA MET A 49 -4.99 0.74 12.73
C MET A 49 -6.53 0.85 12.81
N LEU A 50 -7.24 0.30 11.82
CA LEU A 50 -8.70 0.27 11.77
C LEU A 50 -9.30 -1.10 12.10
N GLY A 51 -8.54 -1.96 12.79
CA GLY A 51 -9.00 -3.27 13.24
C GLY A 51 -9.48 -4.18 12.10
N GLY A 52 -8.85 -4.08 10.92
CA GLY A 52 -9.20 -4.90 9.76
C GLY A 52 -10.49 -4.50 9.04
N LYS A 53 -11.08 -3.34 9.33
CA LYS A 53 -12.33 -2.89 8.68
C LYS A 53 -12.17 -2.46 7.23
N ILE A 54 -10.94 -2.23 6.80
CA ILE A 54 -10.57 -1.95 5.41
C ILE A 54 -9.55 -2.99 4.97
N ASN A 55 -9.50 -3.28 3.67
CA ASN A 55 -8.53 -4.20 3.11
C ASN A 55 -7.49 -3.42 2.31
N SER A 56 -6.23 -3.65 2.65
CA SER A 56 -5.10 -3.30 1.78
C SER A 56 -5.10 -4.20 0.55
N SER A 57 -5.18 -3.57 -0.62
CA SER A 57 -5.24 -4.29 -1.89
C SER A 57 -3.86 -4.80 -2.30
N ILE A 58 -3.80 -6.09 -2.67
CA ILE A 58 -2.64 -6.62 -3.38
C ILE A 58 -2.63 -5.98 -4.77
N HIS A 59 -1.48 -5.42 -5.16
CA HIS A 59 -1.32 -4.76 -6.44
C HIS A 59 0.07 -5.04 -7.02
N GLY A 60 0.16 -4.93 -8.33
CA GLY A 60 1.37 -5.24 -9.09
C GLY A 60 1.46 -4.38 -10.33
N VAL A 61 2.63 -4.41 -10.97
CA VAL A 61 2.80 -3.75 -12.26
C VAL A 61 3.30 -4.78 -13.26
N SER A 62 2.45 -5.06 -14.24
CA SER A 62 2.77 -5.89 -15.41
C SER A 62 3.94 -5.31 -16.19
N ILE A 63 4.71 -6.17 -16.85
CA ILE A 63 5.86 -5.72 -17.66
C ILE A 63 5.28 -4.91 -18.82
N PRO A 64 5.61 -3.60 -18.93
CA PRO A 64 5.05 -2.79 -19.99
C PRO A 64 5.81 -3.05 -21.30
N ASP A 65 5.08 -3.06 -22.42
CA ASP A 65 5.68 -3.18 -23.76
C ASP A 65 6.40 -1.90 -24.20
N GLU A 66 6.09 -0.77 -23.56
CA GLU A 66 6.64 0.56 -23.83
C GLU A 66 7.15 1.22 -22.54
N GLU A 67 7.90 2.32 -22.68
CA GLU A 67 8.23 3.17 -21.53
C GLU A 67 6.96 3.68 -20.86
N ARG A 68 6.91 3.53 -19.53
CA ARG A 68 5.82 3.92 -18.63
C ARG A 68 6.42 4.60 -17.40
N ILE A 69 5.84 5.74 -17.01
CA ILE A 69 6.29 6.49 -15.85
C ILE A 69 5.16 6.59 -14.82
N SER A 70 5.51 6.35 -13.55
CA SER A 70 4.59 6.61 -12.44
C SER A 70 5.32 7.25 -11.26
N ILE A 71 4.61 8.12 -10.55
CA ILE A 71 5.05 8.78 -9.33
C ILE A 71 4.20 8.22 -8.18
N GLY A 72 4.84 7.54 -7.24
CA GLY A 72 4.22 7.10 -5.98
C GLY A 72 4.51 8.12 -4.87
N VAL A 73 3.45 8.61 -4.21
CA VAL A 73 3.54 9.49 -3.04
C VAL A 73 3.01 8.74 -1.83
N PHE A 74 3.88 8.48 -0.87
CA PHE A 74 3.58 7.66 0.30
C PHE A 74 3.37 8.53 1.54
N LYS A 75 2.35 8.20 2.33
CA LYS A 75 2.13 8.79 3.65
C LYS A 75 2.30 7.71 4.71
N GLY A 76 3.42 7.75 5.41
CA GLY A 76 3.66 6.93 6.60
C GLY A 76 2.99 7.49 7.87
N PRO A 77 2.94 6.68 8.95
CA PRO A 77 2.49 7.13 10.27
C PRO A 77 3.47 8.14 10.88
N ASN A 78 3.01 8.87 11.88
CA ASN A 78 3.87 9.78 12.63
C ASN A 78 4.89 8.96 13.44
N THR A 79 6.18 9.26 13.27
CA THR A 79 7.30 8.52 13.88
C THR A 79 7.41 8.69 15.38
N ASN A 80 6.77 9.71 15.96
CA ASN A 80 6.90 10.10 17.36
C ASN A 80 5.79 9.55 18.26
N ILE A 81 4.87 8.75 17.72
CA ILE A 81 3.78 8.15 18.49
C ILE A 81 3.68 6.65 18.19
N PRO A 82 3.23 5.84 19.15
CA PRO A 82 2.91 4.44 18.91
C PRO A 82 1.82 4.28 17.85
N ILE A 83 1.91 3.21 17.08
CA ILE A 83 0.87 2.79 16.14
C ILE A 83 -0.17 1.99 16.91
N ARG A 84 -1.43 2.39 16.80
CA ARG A 84 -2.55 1.83 17.57
C ARG A 84 -3.65 1.32 16.63
N ASP A 85 -4.21 0.17 16.96
CA ASP A 85 -5.53 -0.24 16.51
C ASP A 85 -6.57 0.57 17.28
N TYR A 86 -7.17 1.57 16.61
CA TYR A 86 -8.13 2.48 17.22
C TYR A 86 -9.50 1.85 17.44
N ILE A 87 -9.80 0.72 16.80
CA ILE A 87 -11.08 0.03 16.98
C ILE A 87 -11.04 -0.85 18.21
N ASN A 88 -9.93 -1.58 18.40
CA ASN A 88 -9.77 -2.53 19.51
C ASN A 88 -8.99 -1.93 20.70
N ASP A 89 -8.59 -0.66 20.61
CA ASP A 89 -7.83 0.08 21.63
C ASP A 89 -6.50 -0.57 22.04
N GLN A 90 -5.77 -1.10 21.06
CA GLN A 90 -4.52 -1.84 21.28
C GLN A 90 -3.32 -1.14 20.63
N ILE A 91 -2.20 -1.05 21.36
CA ILE A 91 -0.91 -0.67 20.76
C ILE A 91 -0.39 -1.83 19.92
N LEU A 92 -0.17 -1.58 18.63
CA LEU A 92 0.36 -2.55 17.66
C LEU A 92 1.88 -2.48 17.59
N PHE A 93 2.42 -1.27 17.58
CA PHE A 93 3.86 -1.00 17.56
C PHE A 93 4.17 0.20 18.44
N ASP A 94 5.22 0.10 19.25
CA ASP A 94 5.67 1.16 20.15
C ASP A 94 6.35 2.31 19.38
N SER A 95 6.84 2.04 18.16
CA SER A 95 7.46 3.04 17.29
C SER A 95 7.27 2.72 15.81
N HIS A 96 7.47 3.73 14.96
CA HIS A 96 7.50 3.52 13.51
C HIS A 96 8.66 2.62 13.07
N GLU A 97 9.80 2.66 13.76
CA GLU A 97 10.96 1.80 13.44
C GLU A 97 10.62 0.32 13.64
N GLN A 98 9.97 -0.02 14.76
CA GLN A 98 9.51 -1.39 15.02
C GLN A 98 8.52 -1.86 13.94
N CYS A 99 7.62 -0.98 13.50
CA CYS A 99 6.71 -1.24 12.39
C CYS A 99 7.46 -1.50 11.08
N LEU A 100 8.44 -0.65 10.73
CA LEU A 100 9.27 -0.83 9.53
C LEU A 100 10.06 -2.14 9.57
N GLU A 101 10.62 -2.50 10.72
CA GLU A 101 11.34 -3.76 10.90
C GLU A 101 10.43 -4.97 10.70
N HIS A 102 9.22 -4.93 11.27
CA HIS A 102 8.21 -5.96 11.06
C HIS A 102 7.93 -6.19 9.57
N TYR A 103 7.67 -5.12 8.81
CA TYR A 103 7.43 -5.25 7.37
C TYR A 103 8.67 -5.68 6.59
N ARG A 104 9.86 -5.16 6.91
CA ARG A 104 11.11 -5.59 6.27
C ARG A 104 11.38 -7.08 6.45
N GLN A 105 11.01 -7.67 7.58
CA GLN A 105 11.16 -9.11 7.81
C GLN A 105 10.22 -9.93 6.92
N LEU A 106 9.00 -9.46 6.70
CA LEU A 106 8.03 -10.08 5.79
C LEU A 106 8.52 -10.06 4.33
N PHE A 107 9.08 -8.93 3.88
CA PHE A 107 9.54 -8.76 2.49
C PHE A 107 10.96 -9.29 2.21
N ARG A 108 11.73 -9.71 3.23
CA ARG A 108 13.05 -10.32 3.04
C ARG A 108 12.99 -11.78 2.57
N GLY A 109 11.80 -12.36 2.46
CA GLY A 109 11.57 -13.73 2.00
C GLY A 109 11.20 -13.88 0.51
N GLU A 110 11.18 -12.81 -0.28
CA GLU A 110 10.72 -12.78 -1.70
C GLU A 110 11.77 -12.36 -2.73
#